data_AF-A0A4Q5XYG6-F1
#
_entry.id   AF-A0A4Q5XYG6-F1
#
_cell.length_a   1.000
_cell.length_b   1.000
_cell.length_c   1.000
_cell.angle_alpha   90.00
_cell.angle_beta   90.00
_cell.angle_gamma   90.00
#
_symmetry.space_group_name_H-M   'P 1'
#
loop_
_entity.id
_entity.type
_entity.pdbx_description
1 polymer ?
#
loop_
_entity_poly.entity_id
_entity_poly.type
_entity_poly.pdbx_seq_one_letter_code
_entity_poly.pdbx_strand_id
1 'polypeptide(L)'
;MFRFRILILWFVLPIGVFAQDTLPEFSASTRGGGRNLISWVNTYPEITQLNVQRSTDSLKAFKTILMVPDPKIPQNGFVDTKAPVGNVFYRLFIVLD
;
A
#
# COMPACT_ATOMS: atom_id res chain seq x y z
N MET A 1 27.22 43.81 -3.91
CA MET A 1 27.22 42.45 -4.54
C MET A 1 27.07 41.30 -3.53
N PHE A 2 26.76 41.54 -2.24
CA PHE A 2 26.50 40.47 -1.25
C PHE A 2 25.01 40.08 -1.12
N ARG A 3 24.09 41.00 -1.43
CA ARG A 3 22.63 40.80 -1.26
C ARG A 3 22.03 39.74 -2.19
N PHE A 4 22.63 39.54 -3.37
CA PHE A 4 22.19 38.52 -4.33
C PHE A 4 22.72 37.11 -4.03
N ARG A 5 23.74 36.97 -3.17
CA ARG A 5 24.32 35.66 -2.83
C ARG A 5 23.45 34.87 -1.86
N ILE A 6 22.66 35.56 -1.02
CA ILE A 6 21.74 34.93 -0.06
C ILE A 6 20.53 34.30 -0.77
N LEU A 7 20.08 34.90 -1.88
CA LEU A 7 18.98 34.38 -2.70
C LEU A 7 19.33 33.09 -3.45
N ILE A 8 20.60 32.90 -3.82
CA ILE A 8 21.08 31.68 -4.51
C ILE A 8 21.19 30.49 -3.55
N LEU A 9 21.40 30.75 -2.24
CA LEU A 9 21.54 29.70 -1.23
C LEU A 9 20.20 29.07 -0.81
N TRP A 10 19.06 29.68 -1.14
CA TRP A 10 17.71 29.14 -0.87
C TRP A 10 17.17 28.25 -2.00
N PHE A 11 17.82 28.25 -3.18
CA PHE A 11 17.35 27.50 -4.36
C PHE A 11 18.10 26.18 -4.59
N VAL A 12 19.03 25.84 -3.69
CA VAL A 12 19.91 24.67 -3.76
C VAL A 12 19.84 24.02 -2.37
N LEU A 13 19.15 22.92 -2.04
CA LEU A 13 18.54 21.79 -2.73
C LEU A 13 17.57 21.12 -1.73
N PRO A 14 16.36 20.68 -2.10
CA PRO A 14 15.77 19.50 -1.47
C PRO A 14 16.34 18.26 -2.19
N ILE A 15 17.43 17.68 -1.67
CA ILE A 15 17.95 16.41 -2.17
C ILE A 15 17.13 15.30 -1.52
N GLY A 16 16.11 14.81 -2.24
CA GLY A 16 15.39 13.58 -1.90
C GLY A 16 14.39 13.70 -0.74
N VAL A 17 13.16 14.05 -1.07
CA VAL A 17 12.02 13.69 -0.20
C VAL A 17 11.72 12.20 -0.43
N PHE A 18 12.04 11.36 0.57
CA PHE A 18 11.49 10.01 0.62
C PHE A 18 10.01 10.14 0.98
N ALA A 19 9.14 9.95 -0.02
CA ALA A 19 7.74 9.76 0.27
C ALA A 19 7.59 8.50 1.12
N GLN A 20 6.81 8.59 2.19
CA GLN A 20 6.42 7.41 2.96
C GLN A 20 5.72 6.46 2.01
N ASP A 21 6.18 5.20 1.96
CA ASP A 21 5.44 4.16 1.25
C ASP A 21 4.04 4.03 1.86
N THR A 22 3.08 3.49 1.12
CA THR A 22 1.72 3.34 1.63
C THR A 22 1.75 2.52 2.91
N LEU A 23 1.37 3.13 4.03
CA LEU A 23 1.21 2.43 5.30
C LEU A 23 -0.15 1.72 5.34
N PRO A 24 -0.21 0.47 5.85
CA PRO A 24 0.94 -0.41 6.08
C PRO A 24 1.53 -0.88 4.73
N GLU A 25 2.85 -1.04 4.71
CA GLU A 25 3.57 -1.51 3.54
C GLU A 25 3.03 -2.88 3.14
N PHE A 26 2.36 -2.93 1.99
CA PHE A 26 1.86 -4.16 1.41
C PHE A 26 2.39 -4.30 -0.01
N SER A 27 2.67 -5.54 -0.39
CA SER A 27 3.12 -5.87 -1.73
C SER A 27 2.02 -6.63 -2.47
N ALA A 28 1.85 -6.31 -3.75
CA ALA A 28 1.03 -7.09 -4.67
C ALA A 28 1.92 -7.53 -5.82
N SER A 29 2.07 -8.83 -6.02
CA SER A 29 2.92 -9.37 -7.08
C SER A 29 2.29 -10.58 -7.76
N THR A 30 2.38 -10.62 -9.08
CA THR A 30 1.85 -11.74 -9.85
C THR A 30 2.65 -13.00 -9.58
N ARG A 31 1.93 -14.11 -9.50
CA ARG A 31 2.44 -15.48 -9.43
C ARG A 31 1.93 -16.20 -10.67
N GLY A 32 2.71 -17.15 -11.17
CA GLY A 32 2.34 -17.92 -12.37
C GLY A 32 0.92 -18.53 -12.26
N GLY A 33 0.22 -18.59 -13.40
CA GLY A 33 -1.14 -19.11 -13.48
C GLY A 33 -2.24 -18.11 -13.11
N GLY A 34 -2.04 -16.80 -13.35
CA GLY A 34 -3.06 -15.77 -13.14
C GLY A 34 -3.39 -15.51 -11.67
N ARG A 35 -2.46 -15.82 -10.77
CA ARG A 35 -2.62 -15.64 -9.32
C ARG A 35 -1.87 -14.40 -8.88
N ASN A 36 -2.39 -13.65 -7.93
CA ASN A 36 -1.68 -12.52 -7.35
C ASN A 36 -1.44 -12.78 -5.87
N LEU A 37 -0.19 -12.64 -5.41
CA LEU A 37 0.14 -12.65 -3.98
C LEU A 37 0.04 -11.23 -3.44
N ILE A 38 -0.79 -11.06 -2.43
CA ILE A 38 -0.89 -9.86 -1.62
C ILE A 38 -0.25 -10.19 -0.28
N SER A 39 0.81 -9.49 0.13
CA SER A 39 1.45 -9.70 1.43
C SER A 39 1.61 -8.37 2.15
N TRP A 40 1.58 -8.38 3.48
CA TRP A 40 1.69 -7.15 4.28
C TRP A 40 2.38 -7.42 5.61
N VAL A 41 2.92 -6.35 6.18
CA VAL A 41 3.41 -6.31 7.55
C VAL A 41 2.47 -5.44 8.37
N ASN A 42 1.88 -6.00 9.43
CA ASN A 42 1.08 -5.23 10.37
C ASN A 42 1.99 -4.54 11.40
N THR A 43 1.99 -3.21 11.38
CA THR A 43 2.70 -2.36 12.35
C THR A 43 1.76 -1.71 13.37
N TYR A 44 0.46 -2.01 13.30
CA TYR A 44 -0.56 -1.44 14.18
C TYR A 44 -0.85 -2.37 15.37
N PRO A 45 -0.60 -1.93 16.61
CA PRO A 45 -0.86 -2.74 17.81
C PRO A 45 -2.36 -2.89 18.10
N GLU A 46 -3.14 -1.83 17.88
CA GLU A 46 -4.57 -1.76 18.19
C GLU A 46 -5.47 -2.00 16.96
N ILE A 47 -5.04 -2.90 16.06
CA ILE A 47 -5.84 -3.26 14.89
C ILE A 47 -7.02 -4.16 15.29
N THR A 48 -8.22 -3.80 14.82
CA THR A 48 -9.43 -4.59 15.04
C THR A 48 -9.98 -5.23 13.77
N GLN A 49 -9.66 -4.67 12.61
CA GLN A 49 -10.07 -5.24 11.34
C GLN A 49 -9.03 -5.01 10.26
N LEU A 50 -8.84 -6.03 9.42
CA LEU A 50 -8.06 -5.93 8.19
C LEU A 50 -8.79 -6.70 7.08
N ASN A 51 -9.13 -6.01 6.00
CA ASN A 51 -9.70 -6.61 4.80
C ASN A 51 -8.79 -6.34 3.60
N VAL A 52 -8.65 -7.33 2.72
CA VAL A 52 -8.07 -7.12 1.38
C VAL A 52 -9.19 -6.77 0.43
N GLN A 53 -9.06 -5.64 -0.26
CA GLN A 53 -10.00 -5.18 -1.26
C GLN A 53 -9.35 -5.13 -2.65
N ARG A 54 -10.16 -5.35 -3.68
CA ARG A 54 -9.73 -5.41 -5.07
C ARG A 54 -10.63 -4.60 -6.00
N SER A 55 -10.05 -3.98 -7.01
CA SER A 55 -10.74 -3.32 -8.10
C SER A 55 -10.05 -3.54 -9.45
N THR A 56 -10.78 -3.39 -10.54
CA THR A 56 -10.24 -3.25 -11.90
C THR A 56 -10.03 -1.79 -12.30
N ASP A 57 -10.46 -0.86 -11.43
CA ASP A 57 -10.25 0.58 -11.55
C ASP A 57 -9.34 1.03 -10.40
N SER A 58 -8.32 1.84 -10.70
CA SER A 58 -7.32 2.25 -9.71
C SER A 58 -7.88 3.10 -8.56
N LEU A 59 -9.04 3.74 -8.74
CA LEU A 59 -9.56 4.76 -7.83
C LEU A 59 -10.89 4.38 -7.19
N LYS A 60 -11.75 3.63 -7.89
CA LYS A 60 -13.12 3.33 -7.45
C LYS A 60 -13.42 1.84 -7.47
N ALA A 61 -14.62 1.49 -6.98
CA ALA A 61 -15.21 0.15 -7.07
C ALA A 61 -14.43 -0.99 -6.39
N PHE A 62 -13.63 -0.67 -5.35
CA PHE A 62 -12.98 -1.67 -4.51
C PHE A 62 -14.00 -2.52 -3.76
N LYS A 63 -13.88 -3.85 -3.89
CA LYS A 63 -14.71 -4.84 -3.19
C LYS A 63 -13.85 -5.69 -2.28
N THR A 64 -14.36 -6.01 -1.09
CA THR A 64 -13.69 -6.92 -0.15
C THR A 64 -13.66 -8.34 -0.72
N ILE A 65 -12.47 -8.93 -0.80
CA ILE A 65 -12.24 -10.30 -1.28
C ILE A 65 -11.69 -11.22 -0.18
N LEU A 66 -11.15 -10.64 0.89
CA LEU A 66 -10.73 -11.34 2.10
C LEU A 66 -11.02 -10.46 3.32
N MET A 67 -11.59 -11.07 4.35
CA MET A 67 -11.56 -10.56 5.72
C MET A 67 -10.56 -11.42 6.50
N VAL A 68 -9.53 -10.80 7.08
CA VAL A 68 -8.48 -11.52 7.78
C VAL A 68 -9.00 -11.97 9.14
N PRO A 69 -8.96 -13.28 9.47
CA PRO A 69 -9.51 -13.80 10.72
C PRO A 69 -8.83 -13.24 11.97
N ASP A 70 -7.51 -13.08 11.91
CA ASP A 70 -6.71 -12.45 12.97
C ASP A 70 -5.88 -11.30 12.37
N PRO A 71 -6.33 -10.04 12.51
CA PRO A 71 -5.63 -8.90 11.93
C PRO A 71 -4.34 -8.56 12.68
N LYS A 72 -4.13 -9.10 13.90
CA LYS A 72 -2.97 -8.79 14.75
C LYS A 72 -1.70 -9.52 14.32
N ILE A 73 -1.81 -10.50 13.42
CA ILE A 73 -0.66 -11.25 12.89
C ILE A 73 0.36 -10.27 12.26
N PRO A 74 1.62 -10.26 12.72
CA PRO A 74 2.62 -9.28 12.27
C PRO A 74 2.96 -9.35 10.77
N GLN A 75 2.97 -10.55 10.19
CA GLN A 75 3.24 -10.74 8.76
C GLN A 75 2.28 -11.78 8.20
N ASN A 76 1.58 -11.43 7.13
CA ASN A 76 0.59 -12.33 6.54
C ASN A 76 0.46 -12.08 5.03
N GLY A 77 -0.25 -12.97 4.35
CA GLY A 77 -0.48 -12.88 2.92
C GLY A 77 -1.70 -13.65 2.45
N PHE A 78 -2.18 -13.25 1.29
CA PHE A 78 -3.34 -13.79 0.62
C PHE A 78 -3.02 -14.02 -0.86
N VAL A 79 -3.37 -15.19 -1.38
CA VAL A 79 -3.25 -15.48 -2.82
C VAL A 79 -4.62 -15.32 -3.47
N ASP A 80 -4.78 -14.28 -4.27
CA ASP A 80 -5.94 -14.09 -5.11
C ASP A 80 -5.84 -15.01 -6.34
N THR A 81 -6.58 -16.12 -6.28
CA THR A 81 -6.68 -17.10 -7.37
C THR A 81 -7.80 -16.79 -8.36
N LYS A 82 -8.58 -15.73 -8.11
CA LYS A 82 -9.76 -15.34 -8.90
C LYS A 82 -9.61 -13.93 -9.44
N ALA A 83 -8.38 -13.49 -9.68
CA ALA A 83 -8.10 -12.18 -10.26
C ALA A 83 -8.68 -12.13 -11.69
N PRO A 84 -9.43 -11.08 -12.04
CA PRO A 84 -9.91 -10.91 -13.40
C PRO A 84 -8.73 -10.66 -14.35
N VAL A 85 -8.95 -10.90 -15.65
CA VAL A 85 -7.95 -10.61 -16.69
C VAL A 85 -7.74 -9.10 -16.80
N GLY A 86 -6.48 -8.67 -16.91
CA GLY A 86 -6.09 -7.26 -17.09
C GLY A 86 -5.51 -6.64 -15.82
N ASN A 87 -5.60 -5.30 -15.74
CA ASN A 87 -5.07 -4.56 -14.60
C ASN A 87 -5.96 -4.76 -13.37
N VAL A 88 -5.32 -5.13 -12.26
CA VAL A 88 -5.99 -5.36 -10.98
C VAL A 88 -5.28 -4.56 -9.91
N PHE A 89 -6.06 -3.81 -9.14
CA PHE A 89 -5.59 -2.94 -8.08
C PHE A 89 -6.06 -3.48 -6.74
N TYR A 90 -5.17 -3.44 -5.74
CA TYR A 90 -5.44 -3.93 -4.39
C TYR A 90 -5.26 -2.80 -3.39
N ARG A 91 -5.97 -2.88 -2.27
CA ARG A 91 -5.73 -2.06 -1.09
C ARG A 91 -6.07 -2.83 0.17
N LEU A 92 -5.48 -2.43 1.28
CA LEU A 92 -5.89 -2.89 2.61
C LEU A 92 -6.87 -1.89 3.20
N PHE A 93 -7.98 -2.39 3.74
CA PHE A 93 -8.90 -1.62 4.56
C PHE A 93 -8.69 -2.02 6.01
N ILE A 94 -8.27 -1.06 6.83
CA ILE A 94 -7.83 -1.28 8.20
C ILE A 94 -8.69 -0.43 9.14
N VAL A 95 -9.13 -1.04 10.23
CA VAL A 95 -9.80 -0.37 11.34
C VAL A 95 -8.93 -0.51 12.57
N LEU A 96 -8.75 0.61 13.26
CA LEU A 96 -8.01 0.75 14.50
C LEU A 96 -9.00 1.16 15.60
N ASP A 97 -8.75 0.75 16.83
CA ASP A 97 -9.48 1.22 18.03
C ASP A 97 -8.85 2.49 18.63
#